data_AF-A0A7C5W2A7-F1
#
_entry.id   AF-A0A7C5W2A7-F1
#
_cell.length_a   1.000
_cell.length_b   1.000
_cell.length_c   1.000
_cell.angle_alpha   90.00
_cell.angle_beta   90.00
_cell.angle_gamma   90.00
#
_symmetry.space_group_name_H-M   'P 1'
#
loop_
_entity.id
_entity.type
_entity.pdbx_description
1 polymer ?
#
loop_
_entity_poly.entity_id
_entity_poly.type
_entity_poly.pdbx_seq_one_letter_code
_entity_poly.pdbx_strand_id
1 'polypeptide(L)'
;MKERLKNLIISEEGQGMTEYIIIVALIAIAAIGVITVFGDNIRALFKASTNALAGDQNVTVETRKFTGSVKKAIKEFANNKTQ
;
A
#
# COMPACT_ATOMS: atom_id res chain seq x y z
N MET A 1 -45.23 -1.99 25.29
CA MET A 1 -44.58 -0.66 25.27
C MET A 1 -43.09 -0.74 25.63
N LYS A 2 -42.70 -1.48 26.69
CA LYS A 2 -41.30 -1.67 27.08
C LYS A 2 -40.40 -2.31 26.00
N GLU A 3 -40.93 -3.25 25.21
CA GLU A 3 -40.20 -3.88 24.09
C GLU A 3 -39.87 -2.93 22.93
N ARG A 4 -40.70 -1.90 22.70
CA ARG A 4 -40.47 -0.92 21.61
C ARG A 4 -39.41 0.11 21.97
N LEU A 5 -39.12 0.31 23.27
CA LEU A 5 -38.03 1.19 23.73
C LEU A 5 -36.65 0.51 23.59
N LYS A 6 -36.59 -0.82 23.71
CA LYS A 6 -35.34 -1.58 23.66
C LYS A 6 -34.67 -1.55 22.28
N ASN A 7 -35.49 -1.52 21.21
CA ASN A 7 -35.03 -1.45 19.82
C ASN A 7 -34.72 -0.02 19.33
N LEU A 8 -35.00 1.01 20.14
CA LEU A 8 -34.62 2.40 19.84
C LEU A 8 -33.27 2.79 20.44
N ILE A 9 -32.70 1.94 21.30
CA ILE A 9 -31.45 2.21 22.03
C ILE A 9 -30.28 1.43 21.40
N ILE A 10 -30.54 0.38 20.62
CA ILE A 10 -29.52 -0.40 19.93
C ILE A 10 -29.85 -0.38 18.44
N SER A 11 -29.44 0.70 17.77
CA SER A 11 -29.34 0.74 16.32
C SER A 11 -27.90 1.18 16.00
N GLU A 12 -26.95 0.31 16.31
CA GLU A 12 -25.51 0.49 16.04
C GLU A 12 -25.14 0.26 14.56
N GLU A 13 -26.13 0.16 13.66
CA GLU A 13 -25.94 -0.28 12.26
C GLU A 13 -25.07 0.65 11.39
N GLY A 14 -24.58 1.78 11.91
CA GLY A 14 -23.75 2.72 11.14
C GLY A 14 -22.56 3.34 11.87
N GLN A 15 -22.42 3.16 13.18
CA GLN A 15 -21.42 3.91 13.96
C GLN A 15 -19.98 3.42 13.69
N GLY A 16 -19.81 2.14 13.35
CA GLY A 16 -18.51 1.58 12.99
C GLY A 16 -18.15 1.68 11.51
N MET A 17 -19.12 1.69 10.59
CA MET A 17 -18.84 1.52 9.16
C MET A 17 -17.96 2.65 8.59
N THR A 18 -18.26 3.90 8.94
CA THR A 18 -17.47 5.05 8.46
C THR A 18 -16.09 5.10 9.11
N GLU A 19 -15.96 4.75 10.39
CA GLU A 19 -14.67 4.72 11.07
C GLU A 19 -13.74 3.66 10.47
N TYR A 20 -14.26 2.45 10.22
CA TYR A 20 -13.50 1.41 9.53
C TYR A 20 -13.10 1.83 8.11
N ILE A 21 -13.99 2.48 7.37
CA ILE A 21 -13.68 2.99 6.03
C ILE A 21 -12.53 4.02 6.07
N ILE A 22 -12.52 4.93 7.06
CA ILE A 22 -11.46 5.92 7.22
C ILE A 22 -10.12 5.23 7.53
N ILE A 23 -10.09 4.28 8.46
CA ILE A 23 -8.86 3.54 8.79
C ILE A 23 -8.35 2.75 7.58
N VAL A 24 -9.24 2.08 6.85
CA VAL A 24 -8.88 1.35 5.61
C VAL A 24 -8.32 2.30 4.56
N ALA A 25 -8.91 3.48 4.38
CA ALA A 25 -8.40 4.49 3.45
C ALA A 25 -6.98 4.96 3.82
N LEU A 26 -6.71 5.17 5.12
CA LEU A 26 -5.37 5.51 5.61
C LEU A 26 -4.35 4.40 5.36
N ILE A 27 -4.72 3.15 5.64
CA ILE A 27 -3.86 1.98 5.37
C ILE A 27 -3.59 1.83 3.88
N ALA A 28 -4.60 2.05 3.02
CA ALA A 28 -4.44 1.97 1.57
C ALA A 28 -3.42 2.98 1.04
N ILE A 29 -3.49 4.23 1.52
CA ILE A 29 -2.52 5.28 1.14
C ILE A 29 -1.10 4.89 1.59
N ALA A 30 -0.96 4.41 2.84
CA ALA A 30 0.33 3.96 3.36
C ALA A 30 0.89 2.77 2.55
N ALA A 31 0.04 1.80 2.20
CA ALA A 31 0.40 0.63 1.41
C ALA A 31 0.88 1.01 0.00
N ILE A 32 0.23 1.96 -0.68
CA ILE A 32 0.70 2.49 -1.96
C ILE A 32 2.12 3.06 -1.81
N GLY A 33 2.38 3.83 -0.74
CA GLY A 33 3.72 4.36 -0.44
C GLY A 33 4.77 3.26 -0.27
N VAL A 34 4.48 2.22 0.51
CA VAL A 34 5.41 1.10 0.74
C VAL A 34 5.65 0.31 -0.55
N ILE A 35 4.60 -0.03 -1.30
CA ILE A 35 4.71 -0.84 -2.52
C ILE A 35 5.48 -0.08 -3.61
N THR A 36 5.25 1.22 -3.77
CA THR A 36 5.98 2.03 -4.75
C THR A 36 7.48 2.14 -4.43
N VAL A 37 7.84 2.17 -3.15
CA VAL A 37 9.22 2.28 -2.69
C VAL A 37 9.95 0.95 -2.74
N PHE A 38 9.33 -0.11 -2.22
CA PHE A 38 10.00 -1.39 -1.99
C PHE A 38 9.63 -2.47 -3.00
N GLY A 39 8.56 -2.30 -3.78
CA GLY A 39 8.04 -3.33 -4.68
C GLY A 39 9.05 -3.83 -5.71
N ASP A 40 9.84 -2.92 -6.28
CA ASP A 40 10.88 -3.28 -7.25
C ASP A 40 12.02 -4.10 -6.61
N ASN A 41 12.41 -3.76 -5.38
CA ASN A 41 13.44 -4.48 -4.64
C ASN A 41 12.95 -5.86 -4.20
N ILE A 42 11.73 -5.93 -3.69
CA ILE A 42 11.09 -7.21 -3.33
C ILE A 42 11.01 -8.12 -4.56
N ARG A 43 10.57 -7.58 -5.70
CA ARG A 43 10.49 -8.35 -6.95
C ARG A 43 11.87 -8.82 -7.42
N ALA A 44 12.91 -7.99 -7.32
CA ALA A 44 14.28 -8.36 -7.66
C ALA A 44 14.78 -9.51 -6.78
N LEU A 45 14.52 -9.46 -5.48
CA LEU A 45 14.86 -10.54 -4.54
C LEU A 45 14.13 -11.84 -4.85
N PHE A 46 12.82 -11.79 -5.12
CA PHE A 46 12.07 -12.99 -5.51
C PHE A 46 12.59 -13.62 -6.80
N LYS A 47 12.89 -12.80 -7.83
CA LYS A 47 13.49 -13.29 -9.08
C LYS A 47 14.84 -13.96 -8.84
N ALA A 48 15.71 -13.33 -8.06
CA ALA A 48 17.00 -13.88 -7.70
C ALA A 48 16.86 -15.23 -6.98
N SER A 49 15.96 -15.31 -5.99
CA SER A 49 15.66 -16.56 -5.28
C SER A 49 15.13 -17.64 -6.22
N THR A 50 14.22 -17.31 -7.14
CA THR A 50 13.72 -18.28 -8.13
C THR A 50 14.84 -18.78 -9.05
N ASN A 51 15.72 -17.89 -9.52
CA ASN A 51 16.84 -18.28 -10.40
C ASN A 51 17.86 -19.16 -9.66
N ALA A 52 18.18 -18.82 -8.41
CA ALA A 52 19.08 -19.63 -7.58
C ALA A 52 18.51 -21.03 -7.35
N LEU A 53 17.21 -21.13 -7.07
CA LEU A 53 16.52 -22.42 -6.91
C LEU A 53 16.43 -23.20 -8.22
N ALA A 54 16.45 -22.53 -9.37
CA ALA A 54 16.49 -23.16 -10.69
C ALA A 54 17.91 -23.64 -11.09
N GLY A 55 18.92 -23.45 -10.24
CA GLY A 55 20.30 -23.89 -10.47
C GLY A 55 21.17 -22.89 -11.24
N ASP A 56 20.76 -21.62 -11.31
CA ASP A 56 21.61 -20.56 -11.84
C ASP A 56 22.75 -20.26 -10.86
N GLN A 57 23.99 -20.33 -11.35
CA GLN A 57 25.20 -20.16 -10.57
C GLN A 57 25.63 -18.68 -10.42
N ASN A 58 25.06 -17.76 -11.22
CA ASN A 58 25.46 -16.35 -11.24
C ASN A 58 24.28 -15.42 -10.95
N VAL A 59 23.62 -15.64 -9.82
CA VAL A 59 22.50 -14.79 -9.40
C VAL A 59 23.02 -13.46 -8.83
N THR A 60 22.86 -12.39 -9.62
CA THR A 60 23.15 -11.02 -9.18
C THR A 60 21.86 -10.33 -8.76
N VAL A 61 21.84 -9.77 -7.54
CA VAL A 61 20.68 -9.01 -7.02
C VAL A 61 20.92 -7.52 -7.21
N GLU A 62 20.31 -6.94 -8.25
CA GLU A 62 20.31 -5.49 -8.44
C GLU A 62 19.09 -4.86 -7.75
N THR A 63 19.31 -4.33 -6.55
CA THR A 63 18.30 -3.51 -5.85
C THR A 63 18.47 -2.04 -6.19
N ARG A 64 17.36 -1.34 -6.41
CA ARG A 64 17.35 0.11 -6.61
C ARG A 64 17.55 0.81 -5.27
N LYS A 65 18.56 1.67 -5.19
CA LYS A 65 18.76 2.59 -4.05
C LYS A 65 17.56 3.56 -3.95
N PHE A 66 17.08 3.77 -2.73
CA PHE A 66 15.84 4.49 -2.39
C PHE A 66 15.74 5.96 -2.87
N THR A 67 16.77 6.54 -3.46
CA THR A 67 16.89 8.00 -3.61
C THR A 67 16.23 8.60 -4.87
N GLY A 68 15.84 7.79 -5.86
CA GLY A 68 15.42 8.28 -7.18
C GLY A 68 13.91 8.40 -7.40
N SER A 69 13.14 7.36 -7.05
CA SER A 69 11.78 7.19 -7.56
C SER A 69 10.76 8.16 -6.98
N VAL A 70 10.80 8.43 -5.67
CA VAL A 70 9.87 9.39 -5.02
C VAL A 70 10.18 10.82 -5.44
N LYS A 71 11.46 11.19 -5.49
CA LYS A 71 11.90 12.52 -5.90
C LYS A 71 11.59 12.79 -7.38
N LYS A 72 11.74 11.78 -8.25
CA LYS A 72 11.40 11.88 -9.67
C LYS A 72 9.88 11.99 -9.87
N ALA A 73 9.09 11.16 -9.19
CA ALA A 73 7.63 11.23 -9.26
C ALA A 73 7.11 12.60 -8.79
N ILE A 74 7.54 13.09 -7.63
CA ILE A 74 7.16 14.42 -7.14
C ILE A 74 7.58 15.52 -8.12
N LYS A 75 8.77 15.41 -8.71
CA LYS A 75 9.26 16.38 -9.70
C LYS A 75 8.45 16.33 -11.01
N GLU A 76 8.07 15.15 -11.49
CA GLU A 76 7.21 14.97 -12.67
C GLU A 76 5.79 15.52 -12.41
N PHE A 77 5.20 15.23 -11.26
CA PHE A 77 3.90 15.82 -10.88
C PHE A 77 3.95 17.35 -10.73
N ALA A 78 5.02 17.88 -10.15
CA ALA A 78 5.20 19.33 -10.01
C ALA A 78 5.38 20.01 -11.37
N ASN A 79 6.13 19.40 -12.29
CA ASN A 79 6.40 19.95 -13.62
C ASN A 79 5.24 19.77 -14.60
N ASN A 80 4.32 18.81 -14.37
CA ASN A 80 3.16 18.56 -15.24
C ASN A 80 1.96 19.51 -14.97
N LYS A 81 2.11 20.49 -14.07
CA LYS A 81 1.13 21.57 -13.86
C LYS A 81 1.50 22.89 -14.56
N THR A 82 2.63 22.92 -15.27
CA THR A 82 3.16 24.13 -15.92
C THR A 82 2.94 24.16 -17.44
N GLN A 83 2.10 23.25 -17.97
CA GLN A 83 1.61 23.29 -19.35
C GLN A 83 0.09 23.42 -19.37
#